data_AF-A0A851SYY1-F1
#
_entry.id   AF-A0A851SYY1-F1
#
_cell.length_a   1.000
_cell.length_b   1.000
_cell.length_c   1.000
_cell.angle_alpha   90.00
_cell.angle_beta   90.00
_cell.angle_gamma   90.00
#
_symmetry.space_group_name_H-M   'P 1'
#
loop_
_entity.id
_entity.type
_entity.pdbx_description
1 polymer ?
#
loop_
_entity_poly.entity_id
_entity_poly.type
_entity_poly.pdbx_seq_one_letter_code
_entity_poly.pdbx_strand_id
1 'polypeptide(L)'
;GQGFAFRRKQKIQREYRKLLRKEKKVGTQSDAQFTDTYPEHLKHLYLAEEEKLKKQRKATRDSILLEEKPKKAVDDVCKGCVLFNYRPVTTERKFKKKTSHQKAKEEYEKIKAERARKKEEAEKRQKQREEAQRIYRQKKMEVYKILSKKTKKGQPNLNLQMEYLLQKIQQNR
;
A
#
# COMPACT_ATOMS: atom_id res chain seq x y z
N GLY A 1 60.10 1.38 39.33
CA GLY A 1 59.07 0.53 38.66
C GLY A 1 57.70 1.07 38.95
N GLN A 2 56.80 1.15 37.96
CA GLN A 2 55.44 1.65 38.17
C GLN A 2 54.64 0.67 39.06
N GLY A 3 54.32 1.10 40.28
CA GLY A 3 53.70 0.29 41.34
C GLY A 3 52.25 -0.13 41.07
N PHE A 4 51.66 -0.83 42.04
CA PHE A 4 50.31 -1.43 41.94
C PHE A 4 49.22 -0.42 41.53
N ALA A 5 49.25 0.79 42.08
CA ALA A 5 48.29 1.85 41.76
C ALA A 5 48.32 2.25 40.28
N PHE A 6 49.50 2.28 39.67
CA PHE A 6 49.66 2.62 38.26
C PHE A 6 49.11 1.49 37.35
N ARG A 7 49.40 0.22 37.68
CA ARG A 7 48.84 -0.94 36.97
C ARG A 7 47.32 -0.97 37.05
N ARG A 8 46.75 -0.64 38.22
CA ARG A 8 45.29 -0.55 38.43
C ARG A 8 44.67 0.57 37.57
N LYS A 9 45.30 1.76 37.54
CA LYS A 9 44.87 2.89 36.69
C LYS A 9 44.87 2.50 35.21
N GLN A 10 45.92 1.84 34.72
CA GLN A 10 45.96 1.36 33.34
C GLN A 10 44.89 0.31 33.04
N LYS A 11 44.61 -0.61 33.98
CA LYS A 11 43.56 -1.61 33.83
C LYS A 11 42.18 -0.95 33.69
N ILE A 12 41.87 0.01 34.57
CA ILE A 12 40.61 0.78 34.51
C ILE A 12 40.48 1.52 33.18
N GLN A 13 41.54 2.20 32.72
CA GLN A 13 41.52 2.90 31.44
C GLN A 13 41.30 1.96 30.25
N ARG A 14 41.88 0.75 30.27
CA ARG A 14 41.68 -0.26 29.22
C ARG A 14 40.25 -0.77 29.21
N GLU A 15 39.67 -1.10 30.37
CA GLU A 15 38.27 -1.52 30.46
C GLU A 15 37.32 -0.42 30.00
N TYR A 16 37.57 0.85 30.37
CA TYR A 16 36.77 1.98 29.90
C TYR A 16 36.81 2.14 28.37
N ARG A 17 38.00 2.10 27.76
CA ARG A 17 38.15 2.13 26.29
C ARG A 17 37.49 0.93 25.61
N LYS A 18 37.43 -0.23 26.28
CA LYS A 18 36.75 -1.43 25.78
C LYS A 18 35.23 -1.25 25.79
N LEU A 19 34.66 -0.61 26.81
CA LEU A 19 33.24 -0.25 26.85
C LEU A 19 32.88 0.74 25.72
N LEU A 20 33.66 1.81 25.56
CA LEU A 20 33.45 2.77 24.47
C LEU A 20 33.53 2.14 23.07
N ARG A 21 34.39 1.13 22.88
CA ARG A 21 34.46 0.37 21.62
C ARG A 21 33.24 -0.52 21.39
N LYS A 22 32.64 -1.06 22.47
CA LYS A 22 31.41 -1.87 22.39
C LYS A 22 30.22 -0.98 22.03
N GLU A 23 30.07 0.18 22.67
CA GLU A 23 29.03 1.15 22.33
C GLU A 23 29.13 1.62 20.87
N LYS A 24 30.33 1.97 20.40
CA LYS A 24 30.54 2.36 18.99
C LYS A 24 30.22 1.23 18.00
N LYS A 25 30.53 -0.03 18.34
CA LYS A 25 30.19 -1.20 17.51
C LYS A 25 28.69 -1.46 17.46
N VAL A 26 27.96 -1.23 18.55
CA VAL A 26 26.49 -1.33 18.57
C VAL A 26 25.88 -0.22 17.69
N GLY A 27 26.41 1.01 17.78
CA GLY A 27 25.99 2.12 16.92
C GLY A 27 26.26 1.93 15.42
N THR A 28 27.34 1.22 15.05
CA THR A 28 27.60 0.85 13.64
C THR A 28 26.82 -0.38 13.18
N GLN A 29 26.28 -1.19 14.09
CA GLN A 29 25.35 -2.28 13.77
C GLN A 29 23.89 -1.81 13.64
N SER A 30 23.54 -0.65 14.21
CA SER A 30 22.21 -0.04 14.08
C SER A 30 22.00 0.83 12.84
N ASP A 31 23.07 1.14 12.10
CA ASP A 31 22.96 1.84 10.81
C ASP A 31 22.86 0.88 9.62
N ALA A 32 22.30 -0.32 9.85
CA ALA A 32 21.44 -0.87 8.82
C ALA A 32 20.28 0.11 8.72
N GLN A 33 20.42 1.12 7.85
CA GLN A 33 19.39 2.10 7.56
C GLN A 33 18.08 1.33 7.38
N PHE A 34 17.27 1.29 8.43
CA PHE A 34 15.90 0.84 8.34
C PHE A 34 15.20 1.96 7.61
N THR A 35 15.39 1.94 6.30
CA THR A 35 14.50 2.64 5.41
C THR A 35 13.16 2.02 5.71
N ASP A 36 12.26 2.80 6.31
CA ASP A 36 10.81 2.55 6.38
C ASP A 36 10.20 2.52 4.95
N THR A 37 10.98 2.09 3.96
CA THR A 37 10.57 1.86 2.59
C THR A 37 10.17 0.41 2.51
N TYR A 38 8.94 0.16 2.94
CA TYR A 38 8.31 -1.14 2.84
C TYR A 38 8.36 -1.65 1.40
N PRO A 39 8.64 -2.95 1.19
CA PRO A 39 8.51 -3.57 -0.12
C PRO A 39 7.14 -3.26 -0.73
N GLU A 40 7.13 -2.80 -1.98
CA GLU A 40 5.93 -2.24 -2.64
C GLU A 40 4.70 -3.16 -2.55
N HIS A 41 4.92 -4.48 -2.57
CA HIS A 41 3.88 -5.51 -2.51
C HIS A 41 3.25 -5.71 -1.12
N LEU A 42 3.88 -5.24 -0.04
CA LEU A 42 3.39 -5.38 1.35
C LEU A 42 2.74 -4.10 1.87
N LYS A 43 2.87 -2.97 1.15
CA LYS A 43 2.25 -1.68 1.50
C LYS A 43 0.75 -1.79 1.78
N HIS A 44 0.06 -2.73 1.12
CA HIS A 44 -1.37 -2.97 1.32
C HIS A 44 -1.73 -3.51 2.71
N LEU A 45 -0.87 -4.32 3.33
CA LEU A 45 -1.11 -4.83 4.69
C LEU A 45 -1.04 -3.70 5.71
N TYR A 46 -0.02 -2.84 5.59
CA TYR A 46 0.18 -1.68 6.47
C TYR A 46 -0.93 -0.65 6.33
N LEU A 47 -1.31 -0.29 5.09
CA LEU A 47 -2.45 0.63 4.87
C LEU A 47 -3.75 0.07 5.46
N ALA A 48 -3.96 -1.25 5.42
CA ALA A 48 -5.13 -1.90 6.01
C ALA A 48 -5.09 -1.87 7.55
N GLU A 49 -3.93 -2.04 8.17
CA GLU A 49 -3.75 -1.91 9.63
C GLU A 49 -3.97 -0.47 10.09
N GLU A 50 -3.38 0.52 9.42
CA GLU A 50 -3.58 1.94 9.72
C GLU A 50 -5.05 2.35 9.63
N GLU A 51 -5.77 1.89 8.60
CA GLU A 51 -7.21 2.16 8.47
C GLU A 51 -8.01 1.56 9.62
N LYS A 52 -7.69 0.33 10.06
CA LYS A 52 -8.35 -0.31 11.20
C LYS A 52 -8.12 0.49 12.49
N LEU A 53 -6.88 0.92 12.77
CA LEU A 53 -6.57 1.75 13.94
C LEU A 53 -7.27 3.12 13.89
N LYS A 54 -7.32 3.77 12.72
CA LYS A 54 -8.05 5.04 12.55
C LYS A 54 -9.55 4.87 12.77
N LYS A 55 -10.15 3.77 12.28
CA LYS A 55 -11.57 3.45 12.51
C LYS A 55 -11.86 3.21 13.99
N GLN A 56 -10.99 2.49 14.70
CA GLN A 56 -11.11 2.31 16.15
C GLN A 56 -11.04 3.65 16.90
N ARG A 57 -10.03 4.49 16.62
CA ARG A 57 -9.90 5.82 17.24
C ARG A 57 -11.08 6.76 16.96
N LYS A 58 -11.69 6.65 15.78
CA LYS A 58 -12.91 7.42 15.43
C LYS A 58 -14.12 6.88 16.19
N ALA A 59 -14.30 5.57 16.21
CA ALA A 59 -15.38 4.93 16.97
C ALA A 59 -15.33 5.28 18.46
N THR A 60 -14.15 5.31 19.09
CA THR A 60 -14.00 5.71 20.49
C THR A 60 -14.29 7.20 20.72
N ARG A 61 -13.97 8.07 19.74
CA ARG A 61 -14.30 9.51 19.83
C ARG A 61 -15.81 9.75 19.68
N ASP A 62 -16.43 9.06 18.74
CA ASP A 62 -17.87 9.16 18.49
C ASP A 62 -18.69 8.58 19.65
N SER A 63 -18.19 7.53 20.33
CA SER A 63 -18.83 7.01 21.54
C SER A 63 -18.74 7.96 22.74
N ILE A 64 -17.62 8.68 22.89
CA ILE A 64 -17.45 9.67 23.97
C ILE A 64 -18.36 10.90 23.75
N LEU A 65 -18.59 11.29 22.49
CA LEU A 65 -19.43 12.45 22.14
C LEU A 65 -20.94 12.19 22.30
N LEU A 66 -21.37 10.92 22.36
CA LEU A 66 -22.78 10.55 22.50
C LEU A 66 -23.30 10.59 23.95
N GLU A 67 -22.41 10.47 24.94
CA GLU A 67 -22.75 10.46 26.36
C GLU A 67 -23.01 11.87 26.94
N GLU A 68 -22.66 12.95 26.23
CA GLU A 68 -22.75 14.34 26.73
C GLU A 68 -24.06 15.11 26.39
N LYS A 69 -25.12 14.47 25.88
CA LYS A 69 -26.40 15.20 25.62
C LYS A 69 -27.50 14.90 26.65
N PRO A 70 -27.86 15.86 27.54
CA PRO A 70 -29.00 15.70 28.44
C PRO A 70 -30.33 15.85 27.69
N LYS A 71 -31.29 15.01 28.06
CA LYS A 71 -32.67 14.97 27.56
C LYS A 71 -33.46 16.17 28.09
N LYS A 72 -33.95 17.04 27.21
CA LYS A 72 -35.14 17.88 27.45
C LYS A 72 -35.92 18.03 26.15
N ALA A 73 -37.15 17.52 26.14
CA ALA A 73 -38.20 17.96 25.23
C ALA A 73 -39.50 17.96 26.04
N VAL A 74 -40.01 19.17 26.23
CA VAL A 74 -41.28 19.50 26.88
C VAL A 74 -42.42 19.32 25.87
N ASP A 75 -43.58 18.98 26.42
CA ASP A 75 -44.86 18.80 25.76
C ASP A 75 -45.36 20.09 25.09
N ASP A 76 -45.96 19.97 23.90
CA ASP A 76 -46.89 20.96 23.38
C ASP A 76 -48.05 20.28 22.63
N VAL A 77 -49.25 20.53 23.15
CA VAL A 77 -50.54 20.02 22.71
C VAL A 77 -51.01 20.76 21.45
N CYS A 78 -51.52 20.04 20.46
CA CYS A 78 -52.33 20.66 19.40
C CYS A 78 -53.66 19.92 19.24
N LYS A 79 -54.70 20.49 19.88
CA LYS A 79 -56.12 20.22 19.63
C LYS A 79 -56.55 20.97 18.37
N GLY A 80 -57.34 20.31 17.53
CA GLY A 80 -58.29 20.98 16.63
C GLY A 80 -57.90 21.02 15.16
N CYS A 81 -58.47 20.10 14.39
CA CYS A 81 -58.71 20.29 12.95
C CYS A 81 -59.80 21.35 12.76
N VAL A 82 -59.58 22.34 11.88
CA VAL A 82 -60.63 22.82 10.96
C VAL A 82 -60.00 23.20 9.61
N LEU A 83 -60.62 22.64 8.58
CA LEU A 83 -60.48 22.78 7.13
C LEU A 83 -60.59 24.23 6.64
N PHE A 84 -59.67 24.73 5.79
CA PHE A 84 -59.97 25.74 4.75
C PHE A 84 -58.88 25.79 3.65
N ASN A 85 -59.32 25.83 2.39
CA ASN A 85 -58.56 25.75 1.14
C ASN A 85 -57.60 26.92 0.88
N TYR A 86 -56.37 26.68 0.39
CA TYR A 86 -55.62 27.60 -0.49
C TYR A 86 -54.59 26.86 -1.38
N ARG A 87 -54.64 27.14 -2.69
CA ARG A 87 -53.56 27.19 -3.70
C ARG A 87 -52.58 25.98 -3.81
N PRO A 88 -52.51 25.25 -4.96
CA PRO A 88 -51.43 24.30 -5.16
C PRO A 88 -50.16 25.09 -5.53
N VAL A 89 -49.44 25.54 -4.51
CA VAL A 89 -48.00 25.76 -4.63
C VAL A 89 -47.47 24.45 -5.21
N THR A 90 -46.69 24.53 -6.28
CA THR A 90 -45.92 23.39 -6.80
C THR A 90 -45.07 22.87 -5.65
N THR A 91 -45.63 21.94 -4.88
CA THR A 91 -44.95 21.30 -3.76
C THR A 91 -43.95 20.40 -4.43
N GLU A 92 -42.73 20.90 -4.57
CA GLU A 92 -41.56 20.06 -4.80
C GLU A 92 -41.69 18.91 -3.81
N ARG A 93 -42.00 17.72 -4.34
CA ARG A 93 -42.28 16.53 -3.54
C ARG A 93 -41.04 16.28 -2.70
N LYS A 94 -41.08 16.67 -1.42
CA LYS A 94 -39.96 16.44 -0.50
C LYS A 94 -39.78 14.94 -0.43
N PHE A 95 -38.74 14.43 -1.11
CA PHE A 95 -38.45 13.01 -1.15
C PHE A 95 -38.35 12.49 0.29
N LYS A 96 -39.18 11.52 0.65
CA LYS A 96 -39.15 10.90 1.97
C LYS A 96 -37.74 10.37 2.20
N LYS A 97 -37.15 10.71 3.36
CA LYS A 97 -35.80 10.23 3.72
C LYS A 97 -35.80 8.70 3.73
N LYS A 98 -34.80 8.09 3.07
CA LYS A 98 -34.63 6.63 3.06
C LYS A 98 -34.46 6.10 4.48
N THR A 99 -35.00 4.91 4.73
CA THR A 99 -34.83 4.23 6.02
C THR A 99 -33.38 3.75 6.19
N SER A 100 -32.94 3.54 7.43
CA SER A 100 -31.58 3.05 7.72
C SER A 100 -31.25 1.75 6.94
N HIS A 101 -32.18 0.78 6.98
CA HIS A 101 -32.05 -0.47 6.23
C HIS A 101 -31.90 -0.26 4.72
N GLN A 102 -32.68 0.65 4.13
CA GLN A 102 -32.60 0.96 2.70
C GLN A 102 -31.23 1.54 2.33
N LYS A 103 -30.67 2.42 3.18
CA LYS A 103 -29.31 2.96 2.99
C LYS A 103 -28.25 1.87 3.08
N ALA A 104 -28.34 0.98 4.07
CA ALA A 104 -27.40 -0.12 4.23
C ALA A 104 -27.38 -1.07 3.02
N LYS A 105 -28.55 -1.36 2.44
CA LYS A 105 -28.65 -2.18 1.23
C LYS A 105 -27.96 -1.52 0.03
N GLU A 106 -28.20 -0.22 -0.17
CA GLU A 106 -27.56 0.54 -1.26
C GLU A 106 -26.03 0.63 -1.10
N GLU A 107 -25.54 0.81 0.12
CA GLU A 107 -24.10 0.81 0.40
C GLU A 107 -23.46 -0.55 0.14
N TYR A 108 -24.13 -1.64 0.52
CA TYR A 108 -23.67 -3.00 0.22
C TYR A 108 -23.54 -3.24 -1.28
N GLU A 109 -24.54 -2.83 -2.07
CA GLU A 109 -24.53 -2.96 -3.53
C GLU A 109 -23.40 -2.13 -4.16
N LYS A 110 -23.16 -0.91 -3.67
CA LYS A 110 -22.03 -0.07 -4.11
C LYS A 110 -20.66 -0.70 -3.81
N ILE A 111 -20.48 -1.23 -2.60
CA ILE A 111 -19.24 -1.91 -2.21
C ILE A 111 -19.02 -3.17 -3.06
N LYS A 112 -20.09 -3.92 -3.34
CA LYS A 112 -20.02 -5.09 -4.23
C LYS A 112 -19.57 -4.70 -5.63
N ALA A 113 -20.12 -3.61 -6.18
CA ALA A 113 -19.75 -3.11 -7.50
C ALA A 113 -18.30 -2.58 -7.54
N GLU A 114 -17.84 -1.87 -6.50
CA GLU A 114 -16.46 -1.37 -6.40
C GLU A 114 -15.46 -2.53 -6.35
N ARG A 115 -15.73 -3.57 -5.54
CA ARG A 115 -14.92 -4.79 -5.49
C ARG A 115 -14.86 -5.51 -6.83
N ALA A 116 -15.97 -5.58 -7.55
CA ALA A 116 -16.03 -6.20 -8.88
C ALA A 116 -15.15 -5.43 -9.89
N ARG A 117 -15.28 -4.10 -9.95
CA ARG A 117 -14.45 -3.24 -10.80
C ARG A 117 -12.96 -3.36 -10.48
N LYS A 118 -12.61 -3.36 -9.18
CA LYS A 118 -11.21 -3.53 -8.73
C LYS A 118 -10.65 -4.90 -9.10
N LYS A 119 -11.47 -5.96 -9.05
CA LYS A 119 -11.08 -7.32 -9.48
C LYS A 119 -10.82 -7.36 -10.99
N GLU A 120 -11.70 -6.78 -11.80
CA GLU A 120 -11.52 -6.73 -13.26
C GLU A 120 -10.27 -5.94 -13.67
N GLU A 121 -9.99 -4.81 -13.02
CA GLU A 121 -8.77 -4.04 -13.27
C GLU A 121 -7.51 -4.81 -12.88
N ALA A 122 -7.53 -5.51 -11.74
CA ALA A 122 -6.43 -6.35 -11.31
C ALA A 122 -6.17 -7.51 -12.29
N GLU A 123 -7.22 -8.15 -12.80
CA GLU A 123 -7.12 -9.22 -13.80
C GLU A 123 -6.52 -8.69 -15.11
N LYS A 124 -6.94 -7.51 -15.58
CA LYS A 124 -6.34 -6.86 -16.77
C LYS A 124 -4.85 -6.58 -16.55
N ARG A 125 -4.47 -6.07 -15.38
CA ARG A 125 -3.06 -5.81 -15.04
C ARG A 125 -2.25 -7.11 -14.96
N GLN A 126 -2.83 -8.19 -14.47
CA GLN A 126 -2.19 -9.52 -14.45
C GLN A 126 -1.96 -10.03 -15.88
N LYS A 127 -2.98 -9.98 -16.75
CA LYS A 127 -2.86 -10.39 -18.17
C LYS A 127 -1.77 -9.62 -18.88
N GLN A 128 -1.73 -8.29 -18.73
CA GLN A 128 -0.67 -7.45 -19.32
C GLN A 128 0.73 -7.84 -18.83
N ARG A 129 0.90 -8.13 -17.53
CA ARG A 129 2.18 -8.59 -16.96
C ARG A 129 2.58 -9.95 -17.52
N GLU A 130 1.65 -10.88 -17.63
CA GLU A 130 1.90 -12.21 -18.17
C GLU A 130 2.24 -12.16 -19.67
N GLU A 131 1.52 -11.38 -20.45
CA GLU A 131 1.80 -11.15 -21.88
C GLU A 131 3.18 -10.52 -22.07
N ALA A 132 3.50 -9.48 -21.31
CA ALA A 132 4.83 -8.86 -21.35
C ALA A 132 5.94 -9.86 -21.01
N GLN A 133 5.74 -10.71 -20.00
CA GLN A 133 6.67 -11.77 -19.66
C GLN A 133 6.80 -12.82 -20.77
N ARG A 134 5.68 -13.23 -21.39
CA ARG A 134 5.69 -14.19 -22.51
C ARG A 134 6.48 -13.64 -23.69
N ILE A 135 6.22 -12.39 -24.08
CA ILE A 135 6.94 -11.70 -25.15
C ILE A 135 8.44 -11.63 -24.82
N TYR A 136 8.79 -11.23 -23.60
CA TYR A 136 10.20 -11.19 -23.17
C TYR A 136 10.87 -12.56 -23.25
N ARG A 137 10.22 -13.62 -22.76
CA ARG A 137 10.74 -14.99 -22.82
C ARG A 137 10.91 -15.47 -24.26
N GLN A 138 9.94 -15.21 -25.13
CA GLN A 138 10.00 -15.56 -26.55
C GLN A 138 11.18 -14.87 -27.25
N LYS A 139 11.28 -13.53 -27.13
CA LYS A 139 12.40 -12.76 -27.68
C LYS A 139 13.75 -13.26 -27.16
N LYS A 140 13.84 -13.55 -25.86
CA LYS A 140 15.05 -14.11 -25.26
C LYS A 140 15.44 -15.45 -25.88
N MET A 141 14.48 -16.35 -26.09
CA MET A 141 14.71 -17.65 -26.72
C MET A 141 15.10 -17.55 -28.19
N GLU A 142 14.48 -16.65 -28.95
CA GLU A 142 14.81 -16.38 -30.35
C GLU A 142 16.23 -15.85 -30.50
N VAL A 143 16.59 -14.85 -29.70
CA VAL A 143 17.96 -14.29 -29.68
C VAL A 143 18.97 -15.36 -29.28
N TYR A 144 18.67 -16.14 -28.23
CA TYR A 144 19.54 -17.24 -27.84
C TYR A 144 19.73 -18.24 -28.98
N LYS A 145 18.66 -18.64 -29.68
CA LYS A 145 18.72 -19.57 -30.82
C LYS A 145 19.57 -19.05 -31.97
N ILE A 146 19.59 -17.73 -32.22
CA ILE A 146 20.45 -17.13 -33.25
C ILE A 146 21.91 -17.16 -32.79
N LEU A 147 22.18 -16.69 -31.58
CA LEU A 147 23.55 -16.54 -31.05
C LEU A 147 24.21 -17.87 -30.68
N SER A 148 23.44 -18.90 -30.33
CA SER A 148 23.95 -20.21 -29.91
C SER A 148 24.28 -21.15 -31.07
N LYS A 149 23.98 -20.76 -32.32
CA LYS A 149 24.29 -21.57 -33.51
C LYS A 149 25.79 -21.70 -33.72
N LYS A 150 26.22 -22.93 -34.00
CA LYS A 150 27.61 -23.30 -34.23
C LYS A 150 27.76 -24.02 -35.56
N THR A 151 28.94 -23.95 -36.15
CA THR A 151 29.31 -24.71 -37.35
C THR A 151 29.51 -26.19 -37.02
N LYS A 152 29.63 -27.06 -38.04
CA LYS A 152 29.91 -28.50 -37.83
C LYS A 152 31.16 -28.77 -36.99
N LYS A 153 32.12 -27.83 -36.99
CA LYS A 153 33.37 -27.88 -36.19
C LYS A 153 33.23 -27.25 -34.80
N GLY A 154 32.02 -26.87 -34.39
CA GLY A 154 31.73 -26.29 -33.07
C GLY A 154 32.08 -24.81 -32.90
N GLN A 155 32.56 -24.14 -33.94
CA GLN A 155 32.85 -22.71 -33.91
C GLN A 155 31.56 -21.88 -33.97
N PRO A 156 31.50 -20.70 -33.33
CA PRO A 156 30.33 -19.81 -33.42
C PRO A 156 30.12 -19.35 -34.87
N ASN A 157 28.85 -19.24 -35.30
CA ASN A 157 28.54 -18.71 -36.62
C ASN A 157 28.50 -17.17 -36.59
N LEU A 158 29.63 -16.55 -36.96
CA LEU A 158 29.83 -15.09 -36.88
C LEU A 158 28.87 -14.31 -37.78
N ASN A 159 28.49 -14.84 -38.95
CA ASN A 159 27.61 -14.13 -39.88
C ASN A 159 26.24 -13.84 -39.24
N LEU A 160 25.65 -14.83 -38.57
CA LEU A 160 24.36 -14.67 -37.86
C LEU A 160 24.46 -13.70 -36.67
N GLN A 161 25.60 -13.69 -35.97
CA GLN A 161 25.83 -12.76 -34.87
C GLN A 161 25.99 -11.33 -35.37
N MET A 162 26.68 -11.15 -36.51
CA MET A 162 26.83 -9.86 -37.18
C MET A 162 25.50 -9.32 -37.70
N GLU A 163 24.67 -10.14 -38.33
CA GLU A 163 23.32 -9.75 -38.78
C GLU A 163 22.46 -9.25 -37.62
N TYR A 164 22.44 -10.00 -36.50
CA TYR A 164 21.72 -9.60 -35.30
C TYR A 164 22.25 -8.27 -34.72
N LEU A 165 23.57 -8.07 -34.71
CA LEU A 165 24.17 -6.82 -34.24
C LEU A 165 23.78 -5.64 -35.12
N LEU A 166 23.85 -5.79 -36.45
CA LEU A 166 23.47 -4.76 -37.40
C LEU A 166 22.00 -4.37 -37.24
N GLN A 167 21.11 -5.37 -37.09
CA GLN A 167 19.69 -5.14 -36.81
C GLN A 167 19.49 -4.31 -35.52
N LYS A 168 20.23 -4.62 -34.45
CA LYS A 168 20.15 -3.90 -33.19
C LYS A 168 20.68 -2.46 -33.30
N ILE A 169 21.73 -2.22 -34.08
CA ILE A 169 22.26 -0.87 -34.33
C ILE A 169 21.23 -0.05 -35.12
N GLN A 170 20.61 -0.61 -36.15
CA GLN A 170 19.58 0.06 -36.94
C GLN A 170 18.34 0.39 -36.11
N GLN A 171 17.94 -0.48 -35.18
CA GLN A 171 16.80 -0.25 -34.28
C GLN A 171 17.07 0.82 -33.21
N ASN A 172 18.34 1.03 -32.84
CA ASN A 172 18.76 2.01 -31.84
C ASN A 172 19.10 3.38 -32.46
N ARG A 173 18.98 3.50 -33.78
CA ARG A 173 19.27 4.72 -34.53
C ARG A 173 17.98 5.54 -34.71
#